data_AF-A0A1R3KHB1-F1
#
_entry.id   AF-A0A1R3KHB1-F1
#
_cell.length_a   1.000
_cell.length_b   1.000
_cell.length_c   1.000
_cell.angle_alpha   90.00
_cell.angle_beta   90.00
_cell.angle_gamma   90.00
#
_symmetry.space_group_name_H-M   'P 1'
#
loop_
_entity.id
_entity.type
_entity.pdbx_description
1 polymer ?
#
loop_
_entity_poly.entity_id
_entity_poly.type
_entity_poly.pdbx_seq_one_letter_code
_entity_poly.pdbx_strand_id
1 'polypeptide(L)' 'MGDTLAVLDRTFVKRGNVAATQVLVYWQNSFPEDATWEYLFDLQQRFPEFEFSPQP' A
#
# COMPACT_ATOMS: atom_id res chain seq x y z
N MET A 1 22.40 3.28 -0.32
CA MET A 1 21.45 3.75 -1.36
C MET A 1 20.58 2.59 -1.74
N GLY A 2 19.36 2.57 -1.22
CA GLY A 2 18.39 1.50 -1.45
C GLY A 2 17.26 1.57 -0.43
N ASP A 3 16.76 2.77 -0.14
CA ASP A 3 15.59 2.97 0.70
C ASP A 3 14.37 3.02 -0.21
N THR A 4 13.78 1.87 -0.52
CA THR A 4 12.49 1.87 -1.22
C THR A 4 11.58 0.81 -0.65
N LEU A 5 10.61 1.28 0.14
CA LEU A 5 9.32 0.62 0.34
C LEU A 5 8.65 0.52 -1.04
N ALA A 6 8.56 -0.69 -1.58
CA ALA A 6 7.96 -0.91 -2.88
C ALA A 6 6.53 -1.45 -2.68
N VAL A 7 5.56 -0.83 -3.34
CA VAL A 7 4.24 -1.44 -3.51
C VAL A 7 4.39 -2.57 -4.49
N LEU A 8 4.24 -3.81 -4.03
CA LEU A 8 4.30 -4.99 -4.90
C LEU A 8 3.03 -5.13 -5.72
N ASP A 9 1.88 -4.88 -5.09
CA ASP A 9 0.59 -5.13 -5.70
C ASP A 9 -0.47 -4.16 -5.15
N ARG A 10 -1.59 -4.03 -5.86
CA ARG A 10 -2.74 -3.23 -5.43
C ARG A 10 -4.01 -3.97 -5.78
N THR A 11 -4.90 -4.05 -4.81
CA THR A 11 -6.19 -4.70 -4.97
C THR A 11 -7.31 -3.78 -4.52
N PHE A 12 -8.47 -3.91 -5.15
CA PHE A 12 -9.68 -3.22 -4.76
C PHE A 12 -10.54 -4.18 -3.96
N VAL A 13 -10.69 -3.90 -2.67
CA VAL A 13 -11.53 -4.68 -1.78
C VAL A 13 -12.79 -3.90 -1.44
N LYS A 14 -13.90 -4.62 -1.25
CA LYS A 14 -15.14 -4.00 -0.77
C LYS A 14 -15.10 -3.97 0.76
N ARG A 15 -14.86 -2.80 1.35
CA ARG A 15 -14.94 -2.60 2.81
C ARG A 15 -16.35 -2.14 3.17
N GLY A 16 -17.22 -3.10 3.47
CA GLY A 16 -18.64 -2.82 3.73
C GLY A 16 -19.39 -2.44 2.45
N ASN A 17 -19.82 -1.18 2.32
CA ASN A 17 -20.52 -0.67 1.13
C ASN A 17 -19.66 0.24 0.25
N VAL A 18 -18.37 0.40 0.59
CA VAL A 18 -17.44 1.29 -0.12
C VAL A 18 -16.31 0.45 -0.72
N ALA A 19 -15.91 0.78 -1.95
CA ALA A 19 -14.70 0.23 -2.56
C ALA A 19 -13.47 0.89 -1.90
N ALA A 20 -12.61 0.09 -1.29
CA ALA A 20 -11.38 0.52 -0.67
C ALA A 20 -10.19 -0.08 -1.42
N THR A 21 -9.15 0.71 -1.63
CA THR A 21 -7.91 0.23 -2.24
C THR A 21 -6.99 -0.26 -1.13
N GLN A 22 -6.54 -1.51 -1.24
CA GLN A 22 -5.44 -2.04 -0.47
C GLN A 22 -4.22 -2.17 -1.36
N VAL A 23 -3.06 -1.86 -0.81
CA VAL A 23 -1.77 -2.01 -1.47
C VAL A 23 -0.93 -2.96 -0.65
N LEU A 24 -0.26 -3.87 -1.35
CA LEU A 24 0.68 -4.79 -0.75
C LEU A 24 2.00 -4.06 -0.58
N VAL A 25 2.30 -3.69 0.66
CA VAL A 25 3.54 -2.98 0.99
C VAL A 25 4.61 -4.00 1.33
N TYR A 26 5.72 -3.91 0.59
CA TYR A 26 6.93 -4.63 0.94
C TYR A 26 7.76 -3.83 1.92
N TRP A 27 7.95 -4.39 3.11
CA TRP A 27 8.78 -3.78 4.14
C TRP A 27 10.26 -4.10 3.90
N GLN A 28 11.07 -3.06 3.86
CA GLN A 28 12.53 -3.17 3.94
C GLN A 28 12.87 -3.91 5.23
N ASN A 29 13.53 -5.07 5.10
CA ASN A 29 13.89 -6.03 6.15
C ASN A 29 12.92 -7.21 6.38
N SER A 30 11.92 -7.37 5.51
CA SER A 30 10.96 -8.47 5.53
C SER A 30 11.01 -9.27 4.24
N PHE A 31 10.63 -10.55 4.27
CA PHE A 31 10.52 -11.35 3.05
C PHE A 31 9.31 -10.90 2.22
N PRO A 32 9.24 -11.22 0.92
CA PRO A 32 8.05 -10.93 0.11
C PRO A 32 6.80 -11.66 0.64
N GLU A 33 7.03 -12.69 1.45
CA GLU A 33 6.05 -13.44 2.23
C GLU A 33 5.44 -12.63 3.39
N ASP A 34 6.24 -11.74 3.99
CA ASP A 34 5.87 -10.82 5.06
C ASP A 34 5.28 -9.50 4.52
N ALA A 35 5.10 -9.38 3.20
CA ALA A 35 4.43 -8.24 2.63
C ALA A 35 2.98 -8.19 3.15
N THR A 36 2.58 -7.05 3.72
CA THR A 36 1.26 -6.90 4.32
C THR A 36 0.36 -6.05 3.46
N TRP A 37 -0.90 -6.46 3.35
CA TRP A 37 -1.94 -5.64 2.74
C TRP A 37 -2.31 -4.50 3.67
N GLU A 38 -1.93 -3.28 3.30
CA GLU A 38 -2.34 -2.07 4.01
C GLU A 38 -3.33 -1.27 3.17
N TYR A 39 -4.26 -0.60 3.84
CA TYR A 39 -5.20 0.28 3.14
C TYR A 39 -4.46 1.50 2.62
N LEU A 40 -4.66 1.81 1.35
CA LEU A 40 -4.06 2.98 0.71
C LEU A 40 -4.41 4.26 1.47
N PHE A 41 -5.65 4.37 1.94
CA PHE A 41 -6.10 5.51 2.72
C PHE A 41 -5.32 5.67 4.03
N ASP A 42 -5.17 4.58 4.79
CA ASP A 42 -4.40 4.57 6.04
C ASP A 42 -2.90 4.84 5.79
N LEU A 43 -2.35 4.32 4.70
CA LEU A 43 -0.97 4.61 4.27
C LEU A 43 -0.77 6.06 3.90
N GLN A 44 -1.67 6.66 3.13
CA GLN A 44 -1.60 8.09 2.78
C GLN A 44 -1.70 8.98 4.04
N GLN A 45 -2.45 8.55 5.06
CA GLN A 45 -2.53 9.26 6.33
C GLN A 45 -1.26 9.10 7.18
N ARG A 46 -0.68 7.89 7.23
CA ARG A 46 0.55 7.59 8.00
C ARG A 46 1.81 8.09 7.31
N PHE A 47 1.82 8.06 5.99
CA PHE A 47 2.95 8.40 5.11
C PHE A 47 2.44 9.39 4.05
N PRO A 48 2.42 10.70 4.36
CA PRO A 48 2.01 11.71 3.39
C PRO A 48 2.95 11.81 2.17
N GLU A 49 4.18 11.31 2.28
CA GLU A 49 5.14 11.17 1.17
C GLU A 49 4.85 9.96 0.26
N PHE A 50 3.89 9.10 0.64
CA PHE A 50 3.43 8.00 -0.19
C PHE A 50 2.60 8.55 -1.35
N GLU A 51 3.30 9.02 -2.38
CA GLU A 51 2.72 9.46 -3.65
C GLU A 51 2.18 8.25 -4.44
N PHE A 52 1.01 7.76 -4.04
CA PHE A 52 0.16 7.03 -4.96
C PHE A 52 -0.65 8.07 -5.72
N SER A 53 -0.17 8.50 -6.88
CA SER A 53 -0.99 9.27 -7.82
C SER A 53 -2.11 8.36 -8.34
N PRO A 54 -3.40 8.56 -7.96
CA PRO A 54 -4.49 7.85 -8.62
C PRO A 54 -4.55 8.37 -10.05
N GLN A 55 -4.10 7.56 -11.02
CA GLN A 55 -4.30 7.93 -12.42
C GLN A 55 -5.81 7.85 -12.73
N PRO A 56 -6.40 8.93 -13.27
CA PRO A 56 -7.83 9.00 -13.60
C PRO A 56 -8.24 8.01 -14.70
#